data_AF-A0A814X2X8-F1
#
_entry.id   AF-A0A814X2X8-F1
#
_cell.length_a   1.000
_cell.length_b   1.000
_cell.length_c   1.000
_cell.angle_alpha   90.00
_cell.angle_beta   90.00
_cell.angle_gamma   90.00
#
_symmetry.space_group_name_H-M   'P 1'
#
loop_
_entity.id
_entity.type
_entity.pdbx_description
1 polymer ?
#
loop_
_entity_poly.entity_id
_entity_poly.type
_entity_poly.pdbx_seq_one_letter_code
_entity_poly.pdbx_strand_id
1 'polypeptide(L)'
;MKPIKVSIMTLVISIIIYLFIEHINRRAYQLLNEIERRSKHSIKDIEQRTHQLINITLFELNNQIIEHTNSLVEKGRKHIPLQNPYGATTCTQWFGCHRGYCWAGCAGAFPSVTGPEWCYTETLNEKMTCSQDKHCDGCWRCSSSCSI
;
A
#
# COMPACT_ATOMS: atom_id res chain seq x y z
N MET A 1 4.63 -62.64 -75.13
CA MET A 1 4.78 -62.83 -73.66
C MET A 1 5.43 -61.62 -72.92
N LYS A 2 5.36 -60.38 -73.42
CA LYS A 2 5.95 -59.20 -72.77
C LYS A 2 5.02 -58.35 -71.84
N PRO A 3 3.68 -58.32 -71.96
CA PRO A 3 2.86 -57.34 -71.23
C PRO A 3 2.71 -57.63 -69.73
N ILE A 4 2.76 -58.90 -69.31
CA ILE A 4 2.56 -59.31 -67.92
C ILE A 4 3.66 -58.76 -66.99
N LYS A 5 4.91 -58.73 -67.46
CA LYS A 5 6.05 -58.23 -66.66
C LYS A 5 5.95 -56.73 -66.38
N VAL A 6 5.44 -55.95 -67.32
CA VAL A 6 5.26 -54.49 -67.16
C VAL A 6 4.19 -54.21 -66.12
N SER A 7 3.05 -54.90 -66.18
CA SER A 7 1.96 -54.74 -65.21
C SER A 7 2.40 -55.09 -63.77
N ILE A 8 3.16 -56.17 -63.60
CA ILE A 8 3.70 -56.56 -62.28
C ILE A 8 4.67 -55.51 -61.74
N MET A 9 5.60 -55.01 -62.57
CA MET A 9 6.55 -53.98 -62.11
C MET A 9 5.85 -52.68 -61.71
N THR A 10 4.82 -52.25 -62.43
CA THR A 10 4.05 -51.05 -62.07
C THR A 10 3.38 -51.22 -60.70
N LEU A 11 2.77 -52.38 -60.43
CA LEU A 11 2.15 -52.67 -59.13
C LEU A 11 3.17 -52.64 -57.98
N VAL A 12 4.34 -53.26 -58.18
CA VAL A 12 5.41 -53.26 -57.18
C VAL A 12 5.88 -51.84 -56.87
N ILE A 13 6.08 -51.01 -57.91
CA ILE A 13 6.47 -49.60 -57.74
C ILE A 13 5.39 -48.83 -56.97
N SER A 14 4.11 -49.00 -57.31
CA SER A 14 3.00 -48.35 -56.60
C SER A 14 2.94 -48.73 -55.12
N ILE A 15 3.17 -50.01 -54.79
CA ILE A 15 3.21 -50.47 -53.39
C ILE A 15 4.40 -49.85 -52.64
N ILE A 16 5.59 -49.82 -53.25
CA ILE A 16 6.78 -49.22 -52.64
C ILE A 16 6.54 -47.73 -52.36
N ILE A 17 5.95 -47.00 -53.32
CA ILE A 17 5.62 -45.58 -53.16
C ILE A 17 4.61 -45.39 -52.02
N TYR A 18 3.56 -46.21 -51.96
CA TYR A 18 2.55 -46.14 -50.89
C TYR A 18 3.18 -46.34 -49.50
N LEU A 19 3.99 -47.39 -49.33
CA LEU A 19 4.66 -47.68 -48.07
C LEU A 19 5.64 -46.56 -47.67
N PHE A 20 6.34 -45.98 -48.64
CA PHE A 20 7.23 -44.86 -48.39
C PHE A 20 6.48 -43.60 -47.93
N ILE A 21 5.35 -43.29 -48.57
CA ILE A 21 4.47 -42.17 -48.17
C ILE A 21 3.92 -42.41 -46.75
N GLU A 22 3.43 -43.60 -46.46
CA GLU A 22 2.91 -43.96 -45.14
C GLU A 22 3.98 -43.79 -44.05
N HIS A 23 5.21 -44.23 -44.33
CA HIS A 23 6.34 -44.09 -43.41
C HIS A 23 6.72 -42.62 -43.17
N ILE A 24 6.76 -41.80 -44.24
CA ILE A 24 6.99 -40.35 -44.12
C ILE A 24 5.91 -39.71 -43.27
N ASN A 25 4.64 -40.00 -43.56
CA ASN A 25 3.51 -39.45 -42.83
C ASN A 25 3.58 -39.83 -41.35
N ARG A 26 3.88 -41.09 -41.03
CA ARG A 26 4.03 -41.55 -39.65
C ARG A 26 5.11 -40.79 -38.89
N ARG A 27 6.27 -40.58 -39.51
CA ARG A 27 7.36 -39.78 -38.93
C ARG A 27 6.98 -38.32 -38.76
N ALA A 28 6.29 -37.73 -39.75
CA ALA A 28 5.82 -36.35 -39.68
C ALA A 28 4.85 -36.15 -38.50
N TYR A 29 3.89 -37.06 -38.30
CA TYR A 29 2.97 -37.00 -37.15
C TYR A 29 3.68 -37.16 -35.80
N GLN A 30 4.69 -38.03 -35.72
CA GLN A 30 5.48 -38.19 -34.50
C GLN A 30 6.23 -36.91 -34.14
N LEU A 31 6.88 -36.29 -35.13
CA LEU A 31 7.58 -35.01 -34.93
C LEU A 31 6.62 -33.88 -34.56
N LEU A 32 5.45 -33.80 -35.21
CA LEU A 32 4.45 -32.78 -34.91
C LEU A 32 3.95 -32.90 -33.46
N ASN A 33 3.68 -34.12 -33.00
CA ASN A 33 3.27 -34.38 -31.61
C ASN A 33 4.38 -34.05 -30.60
N GLU A 34 5.64 -34.32 -30.93
CA GLU A 34 6.75 -33.98 -30.05
C GLU A 34 6.94 -32.46 -29.95
N ILE A 35 6.86 -31.75 -31.08
CA ILE A 35 6.88 -30.28 -31.11
C ILE A 35 5.73 -29.71 -30.29
N GLU A 36 4.52 -30.23 -30.45
CA GLU A 36 3.34 -29.77 -29.69
C GLU A 36 3.50 -30.01 -28.18
N ARG A 37 4.06 -31.15 -27.77
CA ARG A 37 4.32 -31.42 -26.35
C ARG A 37 5.37 -30.46 -25.78
N ARG A 38 6.47 -30.26 -26.51
CA ARG A 38 7.55 -29.35 -26.09
C ARG A 38 7.04 -27.92 -26.00
N SER A 39 6.25 -27.46 -26.98
CA SER A 39 5.68 -26.10 -26.95
C SER A 39 4.73 -25.91 -25.77
N LYS A 40 3.82 -26.86 -25.51
CA LYS A 40 2.92 -26.82 -24.34
C LYS A 40 3.69 -26.80 -23.02
N HIS A 41 4.76 -27.58 -22.91
CA HIS A 41 5.58 -27.59 -21.71
C HIS A 41 6.31 -26.25 -21.50
N SER A 42 6.93 -25.71 -22.55
CA SER A 42 7.59 -24.41 -22.49
C SER A 42 6.62 -23.27 -22.15
N ILE A 43 5.39 -23.29 -22.70
CA ILE A 43 4.36 -22.29 -22.36
C ILE A 43 4.04 -22.34 -20.87
N LYS A 44 3.83 -23.53 -20.30
CA LYS A 44 3.56 -23.68 -18.87
C LYS A 44 4.71 -23.21 -17.99
N ASP A 45 5.96 -23.47 -18.38
CA ASP A 45 7.14 -22.96 -17.66
C ASP A 45 7.21 -21.43 -17.70
N ILE A 46 6.93 -20.83 -18.86
CA ILE A 46 6.87 -19.37 -19.01
C ILE A 46 5.75 -18.77 -18.16
N GLU A 47 4.56 -19.37 -18.16
CA GLU A 47 3.43 -18.93 -17.31
C GLU A 47 3.81 -18.97 -15.83
N GLN A 48 4.40 -20.08 -15.37
CA GLN A 48 4.83 -20.23 -13.98
C GLN A 48 5.88 -19.18 -13.58
N ARG A 49 6.89 -18.96 -14.41
CA ARG A 49 7.92 -17.93 -14.16
C ARG A 49 7.32 -16.53 -14.15
N THR A 50 6.38 -16.26 -15.06
CA THR A 50 5.69 -14.96 -15.13
C THR A 50 4.89 -14.71 -13.85
N HIS A 51 4.14 -15.71 -13.35
CA HIS A 51 3.43 -15.60 -12.08
C HIS A 51 4.37 -15.38 -10.88
N GLN A 52 5.52 -16.04 -10.85
CA GLN A 52 6.52 -15.83 -9.80
C GLN A 52 7.06 -14.39 -9.82
N LEU A 53 7.39 -13.86 -11.01
CA LEU A 53 7.89 -12.50 -11.17
C LEU A 53 6.83 -11.45 -10.78
N ILE A 54 5.56 -11.67 -11.14
CA ILE A 54 4.45 -10.80 -10.73
C ILE A 54 4.32 -10.76 -9.20
N ASN A 55 4.40 -11.91 -8.53
CA ASN A 55 4.28 -11.95 -7.07
C ASN A 55 5.44 -11.22 -6.38
N ILE A 56 6.67 -11.36 -6.87
CA ILE A 56 7.85 -10.66 -6.33
C ILE A 56 7.72 -9.15 -6.52
N THR A 57 7.35 -8.70 -7.72
CA THR A 57 7.22 -7.26 -8.03
C THR A 57 6.07 -6.62 -7.24
N LEU A 58 4.94 -7.31 -7.07
CA LEU A 58 3.84 -6.83 -6.22
C LEU A 58 4.25 -6.69 -4.76
N PHE A 59 5.01 -7.65 -4.23
CA PHE A 59 5.51 -7.58 -2.86
C PHE A 59 6.45 -6.39 -2.66
N GLU A 60 7.38 -6.18 -3.59
CA GLU A 60 8.33 -5.07 -3.52
C GLU A 60 7.64 -3.70 -3.65
N LEU A 61 6.68 -3.57 -4.56
CA LEU A 61 5.85 -2.37 -4.69
C LEU A 61 5.05 -2.07 -3.41
N ASN A 62 4.44 -3.09 -2.80
CA ASN A 62 3.69 -2.91 -1.56
C ASN A 62 4.58 -2.38 -0.42
N ASN A 63 5.80 -2.89 -0.28
CA ASN A 63 6.72 -2.41 0.74
C ASN A 63 7.13 -0.94 0.49
N GLN A 64 7.43 -0.57 -0.76
CA GLN A 64 7.74 0.82 -1.12
C GLN A 64 6.57 1.78 -0.82
N ILE A 65 5.33 1.37 -1.11
CA ILE A 65 4.13 2.17 -0.79
C ILE A 65 3.99 2.37 0.71
N ILE A 66 4.22 1.33 1.52
CA ILE A 66 4.14 1.42 2.98
C ILE A 66 5.20 2.39 3.51
N GLU A 67 6.44 2.29 3.05
CA GLU A 67 7.53 3.20 3.45
C GLU A 67 7.23 4.65 3.09
N HIS A 68 6.76 4.89 1.86
CA HIS A 68 6.40 6.23 1.41
C HIS A 68 5.23 6.80 2.21
N THR A 69 4.21 5.99 2.49
CA THR A 69 3.05 6.37 3.32
C THR A 69 3.49 6.76 4.73
N ASN A 70 4.34 5.95 5.38
CA ASN A 70 4.85 6.24 6.72
C ASN A 70 5.66 7.55 6.75
N SER A 71 6.48 7.81 5.72
CA SER A 71 7.22 9.06 5.58
C SER A 71 6.30 10.28 5.47
N LEU A 72 5.20 10.16 4.70
CA LEU A 72 4.20 11.22 4.58
C LEU A 72 3.44 11.45 5.89
N VAL A 73 3.07 10.39 6.61
CA VAL A 73 2.41 10.49 7.93
C VAL A 73 3.31 11.24 8.92
N GLU A 74 4.60 10.91 8.97
CA GLU A 74 5.55 11.59 9.86
C GLU A 74 5.78 13.05 9.47
N LYS A 75 5.79 13.38 8.17
CA LYS A 75 5.83 14.77 7.71
C LYS A 75 4.55 15.53 8.07
N GLY A 76 3.39 14.90 7.95
CA GLY A 76 2.10 15.48 8.35
C GLY A 76 2.01 15.74 9.86
N ARG A 77 2.50 14.81 10.69
CA ARG A 77 2.52 14.94 12.16
C ARG A 77 3.36 16.13 12.65
N LYS A 78 4.38 16.57 11.89
CA LYS A 78 5.22 17.73 12.25
C LYS A 78 4.63 19.08 11.85
N HIS A 79 3.63 19.12 10.97
CA HIS A 79 3.04 20.36 10.45
C HIS A 79 1.58 20.57 10.82
N ILE A 80 0.94 19.59 11.46
CA ILE A 80 -0.29 19.80 12.21
C ILE A 80 0.15 20.07 13.65
N PRO A 81 0.33 21.34 14.09
CA PRO A 81 0.25 21.60 15.53
C PRO A 81 -1.07 20.96 15.94
N LEU A 82 -1.03 20.01 16.90
CA LEU A 82 -2.20 19.30 17.43
C LEU A 82 -3.37 20.26 17.32
N GLN A 83 -4.21 20.06 16.30
CA GLN A 83 -5.39 20.88 16.14
C GLN A 83 -6.20 20.45 17.32
N ASN A 84 -6.05 21.20 18.41
CA ASN A 84 -6.88 21.12 19.56
C ASN A 84 -8.29 21.14 18.96
N PRO A 85 -9.08 20.05 19.06
CA PRO A 85 -10.42 20.02 18.49
C PRO A 85 -11.31 21.13 19.08
N TYR A 86 -10.78 21.86 20.07
CA TYR A 86 -11.36 23.02 20.68
C TYR A 86 -10.77 24.36 20.21
N GLY A 87 -9.91 24.42 19.20
CA GLY A 87 -9.22 25.61 18.65
C GLY A 87 -9.72 26.98 19.14
N ALA A 88 -9.06 27.50 20.19
CA ALA A 88 -8.99 28.94 20.33
C ALA A 88 -8.10 29.44 19.19
N THR A 89 -8.60 30.41 18.41
CA THR A 89 -7.90 30.98 17.25
C THR A 89 -6.57 31.65 17.62
N THR A 90 -6.33 31.89 18.92
CA THR A 90 -5.11 32.44 19.49
C THR A 90 -4.81 31.77 20.83
N CYS A 91 -3.57 31.32 21.02
CA CYS A 91 -3.10 30.85 22.32
C CYS A 91 -2.98 32.05 23.26
N THR A 92 -3.43 31.91 24.52
CA THR A 92 -3.30 32.98 25.50
C THR A 92 -1.84 33.12 25.91
N GLN A 93 -1.35 34.35 26.04
CA GLN A 93 -0.02 34.61 26.60
C GLN A 93 0.01 34.43 28.11
N TRP A 94 -1.16 34.33 28.74
CA TRP A 94 -1.31 34.21 30.18
C TRP A 94 -1.72 32.78 30.49
N PHE A 95 -0.75 31.95 30.83
CA PHE A 95 -0.98 30.58 31.26
C PHE A 95 0.11 30.20 32.27
N GLY A 96 -0.17 29.20 33.07
CA GLY A 96 0.81 28.75 34.06
C GLY A 96 0.26 27.70 35.01
N CYS A 97 1.14 27.29 35.91
CA CYS A 97 0.85 26.31 36.92
C CYS A 97 0.43 27.00 38.21
N HIS A 98 -0.84 26.83 38.59
CA HIS A 98 -1.37 27.44 39.80
C HIS A 98 -2.11 26.39 40.63
N ARG A 99 -1.69 26.26 41.90
CA ARG A 99 -2.23 25.27 42.86
C ARG A 99 -2.18 23.82 42.35
N GLY A 100 -1.14 23.48 41.58
CA GLY A 100 -0.92 22.12 41.06
C GLY A 100 -1.70 21.77 39.80
N TYR A 101 -2.40 22.74 39.20
CA TYR A 101 -3.15 22.58 37.96
C TYR A 101 -2.74 23.63 36.93
N CYS A 102 -2.96 23.33 35.66
CA CYS A 102 -2.74 24.28 34.58
C CYS A 102 -3.92 25.23 34.45
N TRP A 103 -3.60 26.52 34.34
CA TRP A 103 -4.55 27.60 34.19
C TRP A 103 -4.25 28.40 32.92
N ALA A 104 -5.31 28.93 32.35
CA ALA A 104 -5.25 29.84 31.21
C ALA A 104 -6.01 31.14 31.56
N GLY A 105 -5.51 32.26 31.07
CA GLY A 105 -6.16 33.55 31.14
C GLY A 105 -7.28 33.63 30.11
N CYS A 106 -8.41 34.19 30.50
CA CYS A 106 -9.57 34.29 29.64
C CYS A 106 -9.46 35.45 28.63
N ALA A 107 -9.85 35.20 27.38
CA ALA A 107 -9.76 36.14 26.26
C ALA A 107 -10.65 37.41 26.39
N GLY A 108 -11.39 37.55 27.50
CA GLY A 108 -12.22 38.71 27.82
C GLY A 108 -11.49 39.85 28.53
N ALA A 109 -10.18 39.75 28.73
CA ALA A 109 -9.39 40.74 29.46
C ALA A 109 -9.14 42.04 28.67
N PHE A 110 -10.20 42.78 28.35
CA PHE A 110 -10.11 44.20 28.67
C PHE A 110 -9.91 44.28 30.18
N PRO A 111 -9.01 45.14 30.70
CA PRO A 111 -8.79 45.24 32.13
C PRO A 111 -10.10 45.70 32.79
N SER A 112 -10.92 44.74 33.19
CA SER A 112 -12.03 44.99 34.09
C SER A 112 -11.40 45.43 35.41
N VAL A 113 -12.12 46.31 36.11
CA VAL A 113 -11.68 47.00 37.33
C VAL A 113 -11.29 46.02 38.47
N THR A 114 -11.51 44.72 38.26
CA THR A 114 -11.38 43.63 39.22
C THR A 114 -10.21 42.68 38.98
N GLY A 115 -9.47 42.77 37.86
CA GLY A 115 -8.26 41.96 37.60
C GLY A 115 -8.40 40.92 36.47
N PRO A 116 -7.30 40.24 36.08
CA PRO A 116 -7.31 39.26 35.01
C PRO A 116 -8.07 37.99 35.43
N GLU A 117 -9.04 37.58 34.64
CA GLU A 117 -9.81 36.36 34.91
C GLU A 117 -9.08 35.12 34.42
N TRP A 118 -9.04 34.08 35.25
CA TRP A 118 -8.39 32.81 34.98
C TRP A 118 -9.37 31.65 35.01
N CYS A 119 -9.01 30.56 34.36
CA CYS A 119 -9.77 29.32 34.32
C CYS A 119 -8.83 28.11 34.38
N TYR A 120 -9.31 26.97 34.88
CA TYR A 120 -8.55 25.73 34.79
C TYR A 120 -8.66 25.12 33.39
N THR A 121 -7.60 24.43 32.96
CA THR A 121 -7.56 23.71 31.69
C THR A 121 -7.81 22.22 31.90
N GLU A 122 -8.69 21.62 31.12
CA GLU A 122 -8.92 20.16 31.09
C GLU A 122 -8.68 19.62 29.69
N THR A 123 -8.34 18.33 29.62
CA THR A 123 -8.55 17.55 28.40
C THR A 123 -9.83 16.77 28.49
N LEU A 124 -10.23 16.13 27.38
CA LEU A 124 -11.46 15.38 27.19
C LEU A 124 -11.97 14.56 28.40
N ASN A 125 -11.10 14.10 29.31
CA ASN A 125 -11.51 13.34 30.49
C ASN A 125 -10.77 13.70 31.81
N GLU A 126 -9.79 14.61 31.82
CA GLU A 126 -8.95 14.82 33.01
C GLU A 126 -8.44 16.26 33.18
N LYS A 127 -8.36 16.69 34.45
CA LYS A 127 -7.72 17.94 34.88
C LYS A 127 -6.22 17.88 34.68
N MET A 128 -5.68 18.90 34.02
CA MET A 128 -4.24 18.98 33.78
C MET A 128 -3.51 19.40 35.04
N THR A 129 -2.77 18.49 35.65
CA THR A 129 -1.91 18.76 36.79
C THR A 129 -0.53 19.22 36.35
N CYS A 130 0.12 20.06 37.15
CA CYS A 130 1.46 20.58 36.86
C CYS A 130 2.26 20.79 38.14
N SER A 131 3.58 20.89 37.96
CA SER A 131 4.51 21.32 39.01
C SER A 131 5.29 22.59 38.61
N GLN A 132 5.28 22.95 37.33
CA GLN A 132 5.97 24.10 36.75
C GLN A 132 5.16 24.63 35.57
N ASP A 133 5.24 25.94 35.30
CA ASP A 133 4.47 26.61 34.24
C ASP A 133 4.71 26.01 32.85
N LYS A 134 5.93 25.55 32.59
CA LYS A 134 6.33 24.92 31.33
C LYS A 134 5.61 23.60 31.02
N HIS A 135 4.91 23.02 31.99
CA HIS A 135 4.09 21.82 31.79
C HIS A 135 2.71 22.17 31.24
N CYS A 136 2.34 23.46 31.22
CA CYS A 136 1.07 23.95 30.74
C CYS A 136 1.22 24.51 29.32
N ASP A 137 0.16 24.39 28.53
CA ASP A 137 0.10 24.90 27.17
C ASP A 137 -0.92 26.05 27.10
N GLY A 138 -0.45 27.24 26.71
CA GLY A 138 -1.29 28.43 26.52
C GLY A 138 -2.34 28.29 25.41
N CYS A 139 -2.29 27.21 24.62
CA CYS A 139 -3.29 26.89 23.61
C CYS A 139 -4.44 26.02 24.15
N TRP A 140 -4.39 25.60 25.41
CA TRP A 140 -5.51 24.92 26.07
C TRP A 140 -6.63 25.90 26.39
N ARG A 141 -7.88 25.45 26.27
CA ARG A 141 -9.06 26.25 26.60
C ARG A 141 -9.45 26.08 28.06
N CYS A 142 -10.06 27.13 28.58
CA CYS A 142 -10.83 27.09 29.80
C CYS A 142 -11.87 25.97 29.75
N SER A 143 -11.82 25.07 30.74
CA SER A 143 -12.89 24.09 30.93
C SER A 143 -14.01 24.61 31.85
N SER A 144 -13.78 25.71 32.58
CA SER A 144 -14.79 26.39 33.40
C SER A 144 -15.05 27.83 32.99
N SER A 145 -16.08 28.40 33.62
CA SER A 145 -16.23 29.84 33.78
C SER A 145 -14.94 30.46 34.32
N CYS A 146 -14.64 31.64 33.81
CA CYS A 146 -13.53 32.46 34.25
C CYS A 146 -13.84 33.05 35.64
N SER A 147 -12.84 33.05 36.51
CA SER A 147 -12.92 33.63 37.85
C SER A 147 -11.70 34.51 38.10
N ILE A 148 -11.89 35.60 38.83
CA ILE A 148 -10.82 36.46 39.33
C ILE A 148 -10.00 35.73 40.40
#